data_AF-A0A835PVJ1-F1
#
_entry.id   AF-A0A835PVJ1-F1
#
_cell.length_a   1.000
_cell.length_b   1.000
_cell.length_c   1.000
_cell.angle_alpha   90.00
_cell.angle_beta   90.00
_cell.angle_gamma   90.00
#
_symmetry.space_group_name_H-M   'P 1'
#
loop_
_entity.id
_entity.type
_entity.pdbx_description
1 polymer ?
#
loop_
_entity_poly.entity_id
_entity_poly.type
_entity_poly.pdbx_seq_one_letter_code
_entity_poly.pdbx_strand_id
1 'polypeptide(L)'
;MSGRKETVLDLAKFVDKGVQVKLTGGRQVSGTLKGYDQLLNLVLDEAIEFLRDPDDPLKTTDQSRRLGLIICRGTAVMLVSPTDGTDEITNPLSSQKEPDLLSFFYLTPTVWLILFFVANA
;
A
#
# COMPACT_ATOMS: atom_id res chain seq x y z
N MET A 1 -36.90 -14.90 9.85
CA MET A 1 -36.13 -14.16 8.83
C MET A 1 -34.71 -14.03 9.34
N SER A 2 -33.79 -14.83 8.81
CA SER A 2 -32.37 -14.77 9.20
C SER A 2 -31.78 -13.48 8.65
N GLY A 3 -31.50 -12.51 9.53
CA GLY A 3 -30.83 -11.27 9.18
C GLY A 3 -29.45 -11.60 8.64
N ARG A 4 -29.31 -11.58 7.32
CA ARG A 4 -28.02 -11.70 6.65
C ARG A 4 -27.22 -10.49 7.13
N LYS A 5 -26.15 -10.71 7.89
CA LYS A 5 -25.19 -9.64 8.21
C LYS A 5 -24.55 -9.26 6.88
N GLU A 6 -25.11 -8.26 6.22
CA GLU A 6 -24.56 -7.73 4.99
C GLU A 6 -23.16 -7.22 5.30
N THR A 7 -22.17 -7.88 4.73
CA THR A 7 -20.81 -7.33 4.73
C THR A 7 -20.88 -6.02 3.97
N VAL A 8 -20.40 -4.93 4.59
CA VAL A 8 -20.38 -3.58 3.98
C VAL A 8 -19.63 -3.57 2.63
N LEU A 9 -18.76 -4.56 2.41
CA LEU A 9 -18.06 -4.81 1.16
C LEU A 9 -18.89 -5.68 0.21
N ASP A 10 -19.26 -5.09 -0.92
CA ASP A 10 -19.91 -5.75 -2.03
C ASP A 10 -18.87 -6.33 -3.00
N LEU A 11 -18.41 -7.55 -2.71
CA LEU A 11 -17.42 -8.27 -3.53
C LEU A 11 -18.01 -8.79 -4.85
N ALA A 12 -19.34 -8.82 -5.01
CA ALA A 12 -19.98 -9.28 -6.24
C ALA A 12 -19.54 -8.48 -7.47
N LYS A 13 -19.27 -7.18 -7.28
CA LYS A 13 -18.80 -6.26 -8.33
C LYS A 13 -17.40 -6.57 -8.87
N PHE A 14 -16.62 -7.35 -8.11
CA PHE A 14 -15.25 -7.70 -8.41
C PHE A 14 -15.09 -9.16 -8.85
N VAL A 15 -16.18 -9.92 -8.95
CA VAL A 15 -16.16 -11.27 -9.52
C VAL A 15 -15.71 -11.20 -10.98
N ASP A 16 -14.85 -12.14 -11.37
CA ASP A 16 -14.14 -12.21 -12.64
C ASP A 16 -13.24 -11.01 -12.98
N LYS A 17 -12.89 -10.20 -11.98
CA LYS A 17 -11.91 -9.11 -12.12
C LYS A 17 -10.63 -9.42 -11.33
N GLY A 18 -9.54 -8.80 -11.78
CA GLY A 18 -8.28 -8.78 -11.05
C GLY A 18 -8.43 -8.04 -9.72
N VAL A 19 -8.06 -8.70 -8.64
CA VAL A 19 -8.01 -8.14 -7.30
C VAL A 19 -6.64 -8.39 -6.67
N GLN A 20 -6.21 -7.44 -5.86
CA GLN A 20 -5.07 -7.55 -4.99
C GLN A 20 -5.53 -7.72 -3.54
N VAL A 21 -4.98 -8.72 -2.87
CA VAL A 21 -5.33 -9.10 -1.51
C VAL A 21 -4.07 -9.01 -0.64
N LYS A 22 -4.14 -8.22 0.44
CA LYS A 22 -3.13 -8.25 1.49
C LYS A 22 -3.64 -9.15 2.61
N LEU A 23 -2.83 -10.16 2.93
CA LEU A 23 -3.08 -11.08 4.01
C LEU A 23 -2.39 -10.58 5.29
N THR A 24 -2.72 -11.17 6.43
CA THR A 24 -1.95 -10.99 7.66
C THR A 24 -0.51 -11.47 7.44
N GLY A 25 0.48 -10.75 7.97
CA GLY A 25 1.89 -11.17 7.92
C GLY A 25 2.83 -10.51 6.90
N GLY A 26 2.58 -9.35 6.30
CA GLY A 26 1.53 -9.11 5.32
C GLY A 26 1.90 -9.58 3.90
N ARG A 27 1.63 -10.85 3.64
CA ARG A 27 1.78 -11.43 2.30
C ARG A 27 0.83 -10.73 1.32
N GLN A 28 1.28 -10.51 0.09
CA GLN A 28 0.49 -9.82 -0.92
C GLN A 28 0.27 -10.75 -2.09
N VAL A 29 -0.99 -10.93 -2.48
CA VAL A 29 -1.38 -11.84 -3.55
C VAL A 29 -2.26 -11.08 -4.53
N SER A 30 -2.01 -11.25 -5.83
CA SER A 30 -2.88 -10.75 -6.91
C SER A 30 -3.47 -11.93 -7.65
N GLY A 31 -4.72 -11.83 -8.12
CA GLY A 31 -5.36 -12.86 -8.92
C GLY A 31 -6.76 -12.45 -9.35
N THR A 32 -7.42 -13.30 -10.14
CA THR A 32 -8.80 -13.07 -10.57
C THR A 32 -9.78 -13.63 -9.53
N LEU A 33 -10.70 -12.81 -9.02
CA LEU A 33 -11.69 -13.27 -8.03
C LEU A 33 -12.75 -14.15 -8.69
N LYS A 34 -12.78 -15.44 -8.37
CA LYS A 34 -13.79 -16.38 -8.89
C LYS A 34 -14.98 -16.58 -7.97
N GLY A 35 -14.81 -16.36 -6.68
CA GLY A 35 -15.88 -16.53 -5.71
C GLY A 35 -15.50 -16.04 -4.33
N TYR A 36 -16.51 -15.81 -3.51
CA TYR A 36 -16.34 -15.42 -2.12
C TYR A 36 -17.48 -15.96 -1.24
N ASP A 37 -17.26 -15.97 0.07
CA ASP A 37 -18.24 -16.38 1.08
C ASP A 37 -18.48 -15.26 2.11
N GLN A 38 -19.49 -15.40 2.97
CA GLN A 38 -19.81 -14.48 4.07
C GLN A 38 -18.67 -14.31 5.07
N LEU A 39 -17.81 -15.33 5.21
CA LEU A 39 -16.61 -15.25 6.05
C LEU A 39 -15.41 -14.58 5.33
N LEU A 40 -15.62 -14.01 4.13
CA LEU A 40 -14.59 -13.43 3.27
C LEU A 40 -13.50 -14.44 2.86
N ASN A 41 -13.84 -15.72 2.81
CA ASN A 41 -13.00 -16.69 2.12
C ASN A 41 -13.06 -16.37 0.62
N LEU A 42 -11.91 -16.20 -0.02
CA LEU A 42 -11.82 -15.80 -1.43
C LEU A 42 -11.26 -16.95 -2.26
N VAL A 43 -11.81 -17.16 -3.44
CA VAL A 43 -11.25 -18.04 -4.46
C VAL A 43 -10.58 -17.17 -5.50
N LEU A 44 -9.25 -17.29 -5.64
CA LEU A 44 -8.46 -16.54 -6.60
C LEU A 44 -7.90 -17.49 -7.64
N ASP A 45 -8.10 -17.15 -8.91
CA ASP A 45 -7.51 -17.86 -10.05
C ASP A 45 -6.28 -17.11 -10.58
N GLU A 46 -5.38 -17.84 -11.23
CA GLU A 46 -4.10 -17.35 -11.74
C GLU A 46 -3.31 -16.53 -10.70
N ALA A 47 -3.38 -16.94 -9.43
CA ALA A 47 -2.85 -16.16 -8.32
C ALA A 47 -1.32 -16.07 -8.36
N ILE A 48 -0.81 -14.87 -8.07
CA ILE A 48 0.60 -14.52 -8.00
C ILE A 48 0.86 -13.90 -6.64
N GLU A 49 1.81 -14.46 -5.88
CA GLU A 49 2.26 -13.89 -4.61
C GLU A 49 3.53 -13.06 -4.81
N PHE A 50 3.57 -11.89 -4.20
CA PHE A 50 4.74 -11.03 -4.12
C PHE A 50 5.50 -11.32 -2.83
N LEU A 51 6.76 -11.71 -2.97
CA LEU A 51 7.65 -12.01 -1.85
C LEU A 51 8.13 -10.70 -1.21
N ARG A 52 8.34 -10.76 0.10
CA ARG A 52 8.91 -9.66 0.87
C ARG A 52 10.42 -9.85 0.96
N ASP A 53 11.10 -8.73 1.08
CA ASP A 53 12.53 -8.72 1.36
C ASP A 53 12.76 -9.25 2.79
N PRO A 54 13.65 -10.24 3.01
CA PRO A 54 14.00 -10.70 4.34
C PRO A 54 14.66 -9.61 5.20
N ASP A 55 15.32 -8.63 4.59
CA ASP A 55 16.06 -7.59 5.29
C ASP A 55 15.23 -6.31 5.55
N ASP A 56 14.23 -6.04 4.71
CA ASP A 56 13.32 -4.88 4.85
C ASP A 56 11.84 -5.28 4.70
N PRO A 57 11.11 -5.47 5.81
CA PRO A 57 9.69 -5.89 5.80
C PRO A 57 8.73 -4.89 5.15
N LEU A 58 9.16 -3.66 4.90
CA LEU A 58 8.37 -2.59 4.29
C LEU A 58 8.52 -2.54 2.77
N LYS A 59 9.51 -3.24 2.20
CA LYS A 59 9.70 -3.32 0.75
C LYS A 59 9.16 -4.64 0.21
N THR A 60 8.23 -4.52 -0.72
CA THR A 60 7.85 -5.64 -1.58
C THR A 60 8.96 -5.80 -2.62
N THR A 61 9.57 -6.97 -2.69
CA THR A 61 10.58 -7.26 -3.72
C THR A 61 9.87 -7.57 -5.04
N ASP A 62 10.52 -7.34 -6.19
CA ASP A 62 10.00 -7.72 -7.51
C ASP A 62 9.90 -9.25 -7.71
N GLN A 63 10.33 -10.04 -6.71
CA GLN A 63 10.23 -11.48 -6.74
C GLN A 63 8.78 -11.91 -6.54
N SER A 64 8.21 -12.51 -7.58
CA SER A 64 6.86 -13.06 -7.58
C SER A 64 6.87 -14.56 -7.81
N ARG A 65 5.91 -15.27 -7.21
CA ARG A 65 5.69 -16.70 -7.44
C ARG A 65 4.26 -16.97 -7.88
N ARG A 66 4.10 -17.83 -8.89
CA ARG A 66 2.79 -18.28 -9.39
C ARG A 66 2.26 -19.40 -8.51
N LEU A 67 1.02 -19.28 -8.07
CA LEU A 67 0.31 -20.26 -7.25
C LEU A 67 -0.83 -20.95 -8.03
N GLY A 68 -1.39 -20.30 -9.05
CA GLY A 68 -2.53 -20.84 -9.81
C GLY A 68 -3.85 -20.63 -9.06
N LEU A 69 -4.68 -21.66 -8.98
CA LEU A 69 -5.96 -21.59 -8.27
C LEU A 69 -5.77 -21.79 -6.76
N ILE A 70 -6.12 -20.77 -5.97
CA ILE A 70 -5.97 -20.80 -4.51
C ILE A 70 -7.25 -20.38 -3.78
N ILE A 71 -7.33 -20.77 -2.52
CA ILE A 71 -8.34 -20.29 -1.58
C ILE A 71 -7.65 -19.48 -0.48
N CYS A 72 -8.01 -18.21 -0.38
CA CYS A 72 -7.59 -17.32 0.70
C CYS A 72 -8.57 -17.43 1.86
N ARG A 73 -8.05 -17.73 3.06
CA ARG A 73 -8.86 -17.82 4.28
C ARG A 73 -9.24 -16.43 4.77
N GLY A 74 -10.53 -16.15 4.92
CA GLY A 74 -11.04 -14.82 5.25
C GLY A 74 -10.57 -14.27 6.60
N THR A 75 -10.24 -15.13 7.55
CA THR A 75 -9.65 -14.72 8.84
C THR A 75 -8.27 -14.05 8.70
N ALA A 76 -7.58 -14.28 7.57
CA ALA A 76 -6.28 -13.71 7.28
C ALA A 76 -6.37 -12.55 6.27
N VAL A 77 -7.54 -12.25 5.72
CA VAL A 77 -7.71 -11.18 4.73
C VAL A 77 -7.74 -9.84 5.47
N MET A 78 -6.80 -8.95 5.15
CA MET A 78 -6.70 -7.61 5.73
C MET A 78 -7.24 -6.54 4.79
N LEU A 79 -6.93 -6.64 3.50
CA LEU A 79 -7.34 -5.68 2.47
C LEU A 79 -7.65 -6.42 1.18
N VAL A 80 -8.70 -5.97 0.47
CA VAL A 80 -8.99 -6.34 -0.91
C VAL A 80 -9.13 -5.05 -1.70
N SER A 81 -8.37 -4.91 -2.78
CA SER A 81 -8.47 -3.79 -3.70
C SER A 81 -8.57 -4.31 -5.14
N PRO A 82 -9.35 -3.65 -6.02
CA PRO A 82 -9.29 -3.96 -7.44
C PRO A 82 -7.89 -3.64 -7.96
N THR A 83 -7.41 -4.42 -8.94
CA THR A 83 -6.16 -4.10 -9.65
C THR A 83 -6.38 -2.96 -10.66
N ASP A 84 -7.62 -2.79 -11.11
CA ASP A 84 -8.02 -1.73 -12.04
C ASP A 84 -8.19 -0.39 -11.30
N GLY A 85 -7.48 0.64 -11.77
CA GLY A 85 -7.50 1.99 -11.20
C GLY A 85 -6.57 2.23 -10.01
N THR A 86 -5.70 1.27 -9.66
CA THR A 86 -4.65 1.45 -8.63
C THR A 86 -3.27 1.44 -9.27
N ASP A 87 -2.61 2.59 -9.26
CA ASP A 87 -1.24 2.73 -9.75
C ASP A 87 -0.31 3.17 -8.63
N GLU A 88 0.95 2.74 -8.72
CA GLU A 88 1.99 3.25 -7.85
C GLU A 88 2.31 4.70 -8.24
N ILE A 89 2.12 5.61 -7.29
CA ILE A 89 2.42 7.02 -7.47
C ILE A 89 3.63 7.41 -6.63
N THR A 90 4.44 8.32 -7.17
CA THR A 90 5.43 9.04 -6.36
C THR A 90 4.73 9.77 -5.23
N ASN A 91 5.38 9.83 -4.06
CA ASN A 91 4.88 10.57 -2.90
C ASN A 91 4.39 11.97 -3.33
N PRO A 92 3.08 12.28 -3.23
CA PRO A 92 2.54 13.55 -3.68
C PRO A 92 3.06 14.75 -2.85
N LEU A 93 3.63 14.50 -1.66
CA LEU A 93 4.19 15.51 -0.78
C LEU A 93 5.70 15.72 -0.97
N SER A 94 6.40 14.90 -1.76
CA SER A 94 7.84 15.12 -2.00
C SER A 94 8.13 16.45 -2.71
N SER A 95 7.12 17.01 -3.37
CA SER A 95 7.19 18.32 -4.05
C SER A 95 7.05 19.49 -3.07
N GLN A 96 6.53 19.27 -1.86
CA GLN A 96 6.57 20.23 -0.77
C GLN A 96 7.89 20.07 -0.04
N LYS A 97 8.98 20.39 -0.74
CA LYS A 97 10.26 20.58 -0.06
C LYS A 97 10.07 21.76 0.88
N GLU A 98 9.99 21.48 2.17
CA GLU A 98 10.07 22.48 3.22
C GLU A 98 11.25 23.38 2.86
N PRO A 99 11.06 24.72 2.76
CA PRO A 99 12.14 25.56 2.29
C PRO A 99 13.30 25.37 3.25
N ASP A 100 14.42 24.82 2.75
CA ASP A 100 15.61 24.56 3.55
C ASP A 100 15.97 25.88 4.25
N LEU A 101 15.65 26.03 5.55
CA LEU A 101 15.88 27.27 6.29
C LEU A 101 17.36 27.63 6.32
N LEU A 102 18.23 26.63 6.11
CA LEU A 102 19.67 26.80 5.89
C LEU A 102 19.98 27.61 4.63
N SER A 103 19.19 27.52 3.55
CA SER A 103 19.40 28.34 2.36
C SER A 103 19.17 29.84 2.62
N PHE A 104 18.24 30.20 3.51
CA PHE A 104 18.00 31.60 3.90
C PHE A 104 19.17 32.21 4.68
N PHE A 105 19.89 31.41 5.47
CA PHE A 105 21.07 31.88 6.21
C PHE A 105 22.27 32.19 5.29
N TYR A 106 22.32 31.58 4.10
CA TYR A 106 23.39 31.82 3.11
C TYR A 106 23.00 32.79 1.99
N LEU A 107 21.72 33.18 1.86
CA LEU A 107 21.26 33.95 0.70
C LEU A 107 21.36 35.47 0.84
N THR A 108 21.53 36.02 2.05
CA THR A 108 21.74 37.47 2.20
C THR A 108 22.88 37.78 3.17
N PRO A 109 23.87 38.61 2.78
CA PRO A 109 24.98 39.00 3.66
C PRO A 109 24.50 39.73 4.92
N THR A 110 23.28 40.28 4.89
CA THR A 110 22.61 40.93 6.02
C THR A 110 22.25 39.97 7.15
N VAL A 111 21.79 38.75 6.84
CA VAL A 111 21.42 37.75 7.86
C VAL A 111 22.68 37.17 8.54
N TRP A 112 23.77 37.01 7.79
CA TRP A 112 25.07 36.61 8.35
C TRP A 112 25.65 37.66 9.30
N LEU A 113 25.51 38.96 8.98
CA LEU A 113 26.00 40.06 9.83
C LEU A 113 25.27 40.11 11.19
N ILE A 114 23.96 39.84 11.19
CA ILE A 114 23.14 39.81 12.42
C ILE A 114 23.55 38.62 13.31
N LEU A 115 23.72 37.43 12.72
CA LEU A 115 24.19 36.25 13.45
C LEU A 115 25.60 36.43 14.03
N PHE A 116 26.50 37.06 13.28
CA PHE A 116 27.86 37.34 13.74
C PHE A 116 27.88 38.30 14.94
N PHE A 117 26.99 39.30 14.95
CA PHE A 117 26.84 40.23 16.07
C PHE A 117 26.19 39.60 17.31
N VAL A 118 25.20 38.72 17.12
CA VAL A 118 24.53 38.02 18.24
C VAL A 118 25.43 36.95 18.87
N ALA A 119 26.33 36.32 18.10
CA ALA A 119 27.22 35.29 18.61
C ALA A 119 28.51 35.83 19.27
N ASN A 120 28.85 37.12 19.10
CA ASN A 120 30.05 37.75 19.67
C ASN A 120 29.73 38.89 20.67
N ALA A 121 28.50 38.95 21.18
CA ALA A 121 28.11 39.76 22.34
C ALA A 121 27.97 38.87 23.58
#